data_AF-A0A7Y3WG26-F1
#
_entry.id   AF-A0A7Y3WG26-F1
#
_cell.length_a   1.000
_cell.length_b   1.000
_cell.length_c   1.000
_cell.angle_alpha   90.00
_cell.angle_beta   90.00
_cell.angle_gamma   90.00
#
_symmetry.space_group_name_H-M   'P 1'
#
loop_
_entity.id
_entity.type
_entity.pdbx_description
1 polymer ?
#
loop_
_entity_poly.entity_id
_entity_poly.type
_entity_poly.pdbx_seq_one_letter_code
_entity_poly.pdbx_strand_id
1 'polypeptide(L)'
;MFRIINAFAPLTNFAKIGYVAFKWRLSMATMKDWVEAQARSGRYSNANDYVRDLIRRDQTRNDKIVAMQSFVEAGLQSGVGIRSKDELFSEAMARASKS
;
A
#
# COMPACT_ATOMS: atom_id res chain seq x y z
N MET A 1 -7.91 -44.62 24.43
CA MET A 1 -9.16 -45.28 23.99
C MET A 1 -10.27 -44.26 24.08
N PHE A 2 -11.06 -43.86 23.10
CA PHE A 2 -11.10 -43.95 21.63
C PHE A 2 -12.08 -42.82 21.20
N ARG A 3 -11.90 -42.23 20.01
CA ARG A 3 -12.68 -41.11 19.42
C ARG A 3 -14.19 -41.40 19.27
N ILE A 4 -15.03 -40.38 19.44
CA ILE A 4 -16.33 -40.19 18.75
C ILE A 4 -16.35 -38.72 18.26
N ILE A 5 -15.76 -38.43 17.09
CA ILE A 5 -16.36 -38.30 15.75
C ILE A 5 -16.94 -36.90 15.47
N ASN A 6 -16.21 -36.18 14.62
CA ASN A 6 -16.66 -35.09 13.75
C ASN A 6 -18.08 -35.32 13.23
N ALA A 7 -19.02 -34.43 13.54
CA ALA A 7 -20.34 -34.38 12.91
C ALA A 7 -20.60 -33.05 12.18
N PHE A 8 -19.56 -32.45 11.61
CA PHE A 8 -19.75 -31.41 10.59
C PHE A 8 -18.90 -31.72 9.35
N ALA A 9 -19.32 -32.75 8.62
CA ALA A 9 -18.93 -33.02 7.24
C ALA A 9 -20.21 -33.20 6.42
N PRO A 10 -20.25 -32.85 5.12
CA PRO A 10 -19.63 -31.75 4.40
C PRO A 10 -20.73 -30.91 3.72
N LEU A 11 -21.00 -29.68 4.18
CA LEU A 11 -21.70 -28.74 3.31
C LEU A 11 -20.70 -28.27 2.25
N THR A 12 -20.89 -28.90 1.10
CA THR A 12 -20.29 -28.73 -0.21
C THR A 12 -19.65 -27.37 -0.45
N ASN A 13 -18.51 -27.42 -1.13
CA ASN A 13 -17.73 -26.26 -1.60
C ASN A 13 -18.62 -25.17 -2.22
N PHE A 14 -19.76 -25.54 -2.82
CA PHE A 14 -20.77 -24.65 -3.40
C PHE A 14 -21.36 -23.61 -2.44
N ALA A 15 -21.66 -23.95 -1.18
CA ALA A 15 -22.21 -22.98 -0.23
C ALA A 15 -21.17 -21.92 0.19
N LYS A 16 -19.91 -22.34 0.35
CA LYS A 16 -18.78 -21.44 0.63
C LYS A 16 -18.46 -20.55 -0.57
N ILE A 17 -18.43 -21.13 -1.78
CA ILE A 17 -18.24 -20.40 -3.03
C ILE A 17 -19.37 -19.38 -3.24
N GLY A 18 -20.63 -19.77 -2.98
CA GLY A 18 -21.78 -18.88 -3.06
C GLY A 18 -21.71 -17.70 -2.09
N TYR A 19 -21.34 -17.96 -0.83
CA TYR A 19 -21.14 -16.91 0.17
C TYR A 19 -20.00 -15.95 -0.20
N VAL A 20 -18.86 -16.47 -0.66
CA VAL A 20 -17.73 -15.65 -1.11
C VAL A 20 -18.15 -14.83 -2.33
N ALA A 21 -18.76 -15.42 -3.35
CA ALA A 21 -19.24 -14.70 -4.52
C ALA A 21 -20.30 -13.64 -4.20
N PHE A 22 -21.20 -13.91 -3.25
CA PHE A 22 -22.17 -12.94 -2.75
C PHE A 22 -21.48 -11.80 -2.00
N LYS A 23 -20.54 -12.12 -1.09
CA LYS A 23 -19.77 -11.14 -0.33
C LYS A 23 -18.93 -10.24 -1.26
N TRP A 24 -18.27 -10.81 -2.26
CA TRP A 24 -17.54 -10.05 -3.28
C TRP A 24 -18.46 -9.16 -4.10
N ARG A 25 -19.64 -9.66 -4.49
CA ARG A 25 -20.64 -8.85 -5.21
C ARG A 25 -21.18 -7.71 -4.36
N LEU A 26 -21.47 -7.96 -3.08
CA LEU A 26 -21.92 -6.93 -2.15
C LEU A 26 -20.82 -5.88 -1.93
N SER A 27 -19.56 -6.29 -1.75
CA SER A 27 -18.45 -5.36 -1.60
C SER A 27 -18.23 -4.53 -2.87
N MET A 28 -18.39 -5.12 -4.05
CA MET A 28 -18.27 -4.41 -5.33
C MET A 28 -19.36 -3.34 -5.50
N ALA A 29 -20.61 -3.66 -5.12
CA ALA A 29 -21.71 -2.69 -5.13
C ALA A 29 -21.43 -1.52 -4.18
N THR A 30 -21.02 -1.80 -2.94
CA THR A 30 -20.68 -0.76 -1.96
C THR A 30 -19.50 0.10 -2.41
N MET A 31 -18.51 -0.50 -3.07
CA MET A 31 -17.36 0.22 -3.61
C MET A 31 -17.78 1.15 -4.76
N LYS A 32 -18.62 0.65 -5.68
CA LYS A 32 -19.15 1.45 -6.79
C LYS A 32 -19.89 2.69 -6.29
N ASP A 33 -20.80 2.51 -5.33
CA ASP A 33 -21.61 3.62 -4.79
C ASP A 33 -20.72 4.67 -4.09
N TRP A 34 -19.71 4.22 -3.35
CA TRP A 34 -18.74 5.11 -2.72
C TRP A 34 -17.91 5.90 -3.74
N VAL A 35 -17.40 5.24 -4.79
CA VAL A 35 -16.65 5.88 -5.88
C VAL A 35 -17.51 6.91 -6.61
N GLU A 36 -18.78 6.59 -6.88
CA GLU A 36 -19.73 7.51 -7.51
C GLU A 36 -20.08 8.71 -6.60
N ALA A 37 -20.11 8.52 -5.29
CA ALA A 37 -20.28 9.62 -4.34
C ALA A 37 -19.05 10.53 -4.31
N GLN A 38 -17.84 9.98 -4.36
CA GLN A 38 -16.60 10.76 -4.43
C GLN A 38 -16.50 11.59 -5.71
N ALA A 39 -16.91 11.04 -6.86
CA ALA A 39 -16.94 11.79 -8.12
C ALA A 39 -17.93 12.98 -8.08
N ARG A 40 -19.06 12.83 -7.38
CA ARG A 40 -20.08 13.87 -7.20
C ARG A 40 -19.64 15.07 -6.34
N SER A 41 -18.47 15.02 -5.71
CA SER A 41 -17.90 16.15 -4.94
C SER A 41 -17.50 17.37 -5.79
N GLY A 42 -17.74 17.34 -7.11
CA GLY A 42 -17.49 18.45 -8.03
C GLY A 42 -16.05 18.54 -8.55
N ARG A 43 -15.15 17.69 -8.04
CA ARG A 43 -13.74 17.67 -8.44
C ARG A 43 -13.46 16.78 -9.67
N TYR A 44 -14.37 15.86 -10.01
CA TYR A 44 -14.20 14.92 -11.10
C TYR A 44 -15.46 14.84 -11.95
N SER A 45 -15.30 14.73 -13.27
CA SER A 45 -16.43 14.66 -14.21
C SER A 45 -17.18 13.32 -14.15
N ASN A 46 -16.52 12.26 -13.69
CA ASN A 46 -17.10 10.93 -13.54
C ASN A 46 -16.29 10.05 -12.55
N ALA A 47 -16.85 8.90 -12.19
CA ALA A 47 -16.25 7.88 -11.33
C ALA A 47 -14.88 7.35 -11.85
N ASN A 48 -14.73 7.19 -13.16
CA ASN A 48 -13.52 6.66 -13.77
C ASN A 48 -12.33 7.63 -13.60
N ASP A 49 -12.58 8.93 -13.71
CA ASP A 49 -11.56 9.96 -13.51
C ASP A 49 -11.07 10.01 -12.06
N TYR A 50 -11.98 9.83 -11.10
CA TYR A 50 -11.62 9.67 -9.69
C TYR A 50 -10.74 8.43 -9.46
N VAL A 51 -11.13 7.27 -10.01
CA VAL A 51 -10.35 6.03 -9.87
C VAL A 51 -8.96 6.15 -10.50
N ARG A 52 -8.84 6.75 -11.68
CA ARG A 52 -7.53 6.99 -12.33
C ARG A 52 -6.61 7.87 -11.50
N ASP A 53 -7.15 8.91 -10.89
CA ASP A 53 -6.37 9.78 -10.00
C ASP A 53 -5.95 9.03 -8.73
N LEU A 54 -6.83 8.23 -8.14
CA LEU A 54 -6.51 7.38 -6.99
C LEU A 54 -5.36 6.42 -7.31
N ILE A 55 -5.40 5.75 -8.47
CA ILE A 55 -4.34 4.85 -8.92
C ILE A 55 -3.01 5.59 -9.07
N ARG A 56 -3.01 6.78 -9.68
CA ARG A 56 -1.76 7.57 -9.84
C ARG A 56 -1.18 7.98 -8.49
N ARG A 57 -2.01 8.36 -7.53
CA ARG A 57 -1.56 8.72 -6.18
C ARG A 57 -0.98 7.51 -5.45
N ASP A 58 -1.59 6.35 -5.62
CA ASP A 58 -1.10 5.09 -5.06
C ASP A 58 0.26 4.71 -5.66
N GLN A 59 0.39 4.75 -6.99
CA GLN A 59 1.66 4.54 -7.69
C GLN A 59 2.75 5.50 -7.19
N THR A 60 2.46 6.80 -7.16
CA THR A 60 3.41 7.81 -6.67
C THR A 60 3.82 7.55 -5.22
N ARG A 61 2.90 7.11 -4.36
CA ARG A 61 3.20 6.78 -2.97
C ARG A 61 4.10 5.53 -2.89
N ASN A 62 3.79 4.51 -3.67
CA ASN A 62 4.58 3.27 -3.70
C ASN A 62 5.99 3.55 -4.24
N ASP A 63 6.14 4.35 -5.28
CA ASP A 63 7.45 4.74 -5.82
C ASP A 63 8.30 5.45 -4.77
N LYS A 64 7.70 6.35 -3.97
CA LYS A 64 8.39 7.02 -2.85
C LYS A 64 8.83 6.04 -1.76
N ILE A 65 7.99 5.06 -1.45
CA ILE A 65 8.31 4.02 -0.46
C ILE A 65 9.48 3.17 -0.96
N VAL A 66 9.43 2.72 -2.21
CA VAL A 66 10.50 1.93 -2.83
C VAL A 66 11.80 2.72 -2.87
N ALA A 67 11.77 3.98 -3.26
CA ALA A 67 12.95 4.84 -3.26
C ALA A 67 13.54 5.01 -1.84
N MET A 68 12.69 5.25 -0.84
CA MET A 68 13.14 5.37 0.54
C MET A 68 13.76 4.07 1.06
N GLN A 69 13.13 2.92 0.78
CA GLN A 69 13.66 1.60 1.15
C GLN A 69 15.02 1.35 0.49
N SER A 70 15.19 1.73 -0.77
CA SER A 70 16.47 1.65 -1.47
C SER A 70 17.57 2.50 -0.80
N PHE A 71 17.27 3.73 -0.39
CA PHE A 71 18.24 4.57 0.32
C PHE A 71 18.60 4.02 1.70
N VAL A 72 17.61 3.49 2.42
CA VAL A 72 17.85 2.84 3.73
C VAL A 72 18.74 1.62 3.55
N GLU A 73 18.44 0.75 2.59
CA GLU A 73 19.25 -0.43 2.31
C GLU A 73 20.70 -0.03 1.94
N ALA A 74 20.87 0.94 1.04
CA ALA A 74 22.20 1.44 0.67
C ALA A 74 22.96 2.00 1.89
N GLY A 75 22.27 2.70 2.79
CA GLY A 75 22.85 3.19 4.05
C GLY A 75 23.28 2.06 4.98
N LEU A 76 22.45 1.03 5.15
CA LEU A 76 22.77 -0.14 5.96
C LEU A 76 23.98 -0.90 5.40
N GLN A 77 24.04 -1.09 4.09
CA GLN A 77 25.16 -1.75 3.41
C GLN A 77 26.45 -0.92 3.44
N SER A 78 26.35 0.41 3.61
CA SER A 78 27.52 1.29 3.71
C SER A 78 28.31 1.15 5.02
N GLY A 79 27.74 0.45 6.01
CA GLY A 79 28.34 0.26 7.32
C GLY A 79 28.22 1.48 8.24
N VAL A 80 28.79 1.37 9.44
CA VAL A 80 28.70 2.43 10.46
C VAL A 80 29.68 3.56 10.13
N GLY A 81 29.15 4.77 10.03
CA GLY A 81 29.98 5.97 9.87
C GLY A 81 30.79 6.26 11.14
N ILE A 82 32.09 6.49 10.96
CA ILE A 82 33.02 6.80 12.06
C ILE A 82 33.20 8.31 12.30
N ARG A 83 32.68 9.16 11.41
CA ARG A 83 32.83 10.61 11.48
C ARG A 83 31.91 11.21 12.53
N SER A 84 32.45 12.12 13.32
CA SER A 84 31.69 12.96 14.23
C SER A 84 30.81 13.96 13.49
N LYS A 85 29.81 14.51 14.20
CA LYS A 85 28.97 15.58 13.68
C LYS A 85 29.80 16.77 13.20
N ASP A 86 30.80 17.20 13.97
CA ASP A 86 31.58 18.40 13.66
C ASP A 86 32.42 18.23 12.39
N GLU A 87 33.01 17.05 12.18
CA GLU A 87 33.72 16.71 10.93
C GLU A 87 32.79 16.76 9.72
N LEU A 88 31.58 16.20 9.84
CA LEU A 88 30.58 16.21 8.76
C LEU A 88 30.14 17.63 8.40
N PHE A 89 29.91 18.49 9.39
CA PHE A 89 29.52 19.88 9.18
C PHE A 89 30.65 20.72 8.58
N SER A 90 31.89 20.54 9.06
CA SER A 90 33.06 21.20 8.51
C SER A 90 33.28 20.84 7.03
N GLU A 91 33.16 19.55 6.69
CA GLU A 91 33.27 19.08 5.32
C GLU A 91 32.16 19.62 4.41
N ALA A 92 30.91 19.66 4.90
CA ALA A 92 29.79 20.22 4.15
C ALA A 92 29.99 21.72 3.83
N MET A 93 30.47 22.50 4.82
CA MET A 93 30.78 23.93 4.63
C MET A 93 31.92 24.14 3.63
N ALA A 94 32.97 23.32 3.69
CA ALA A 94 34.09 23.38 2.76
C ALA A 94 33.69 23.03 1.30
N ARG A 95 32.69 22.15 1.12
CA ARG A 95 32.13 21.84 -0.21
C ARG A 95 31.25 22.98 -0.73
N ALA A 96 30.42 23.56 0.13
CA ALA A 96 29.52 24.66 -0.24
C ALA A 96 30.27 25.94 -0.62
N SER A 97 31.42 26.23 0.00
CA SER A 97 32.24 27.40 -0.32
C SER A 97 33.11 27.25 -1.58
N LYS A 98 33.24 26.02 -2.10
CA LYS A 98 33.96 25.72 -3.35
C LYS A 98 33.08 25.71 -4.60
N SER A 99 31.76 25.82 -4.42
CA SER A 99 30.77 25.93 -5.51
C SER A 99 30.41 27.37 -5.77
#